data_AF-A0A2M8N4Y5-F1
#
_entry.id   AF-A0A2M8N4Y5-F1
#
_cell.length_a   1.000
_cell.length_b   1.000
_cell.length_c   1.000
_cell.angle_alpha   90.00
_cell.angle_beta   90.00
_cell.angle_gamma   90.00
#
_symmetry.space_group_name_H-M   'P 1'
#
loop_
_entity.id
_entity.type
_entity.pdbx_description
1 polymer ?
#
loop_
_entity_poly.entity_id
_entity_poly.type
_entity_poly.pdbx_seq_one_letter_code
_entity_poly.pdbx_strand_id
1 'polypeptide(L)'
;MGEIYARRALGLEKPRIALLSNGEEEGKGNQTIRDAAEMLQALDINFVGNVEPKDIMWGNADVVVADGFIGNIFAKTFEASGTYISNIIRDELRRNVLTMLGALLSQSAFKRVRKRVDT
;
A
#
# COMPACT_ATOMS: atom_id res chain seq x y z
N MET A 1 -6.82 -17.15 -1.58
CA MET A 1 -7.75 -16.50 -0.63
C MET A 1 -7.98 -15.03 -0.97
N GLY A 2 -6.95 -14.18 -1.03
CA GLY A 2 -7.09 -12.75 -1.34
C GLY A 2 -7.84 -12.46 -2.65
N GLU A 3 -7.54 -13.21 -3.72
CA GLU A 3 -8.27 -13.13 -5.00
C GLU A 3 -9.79 -13.32 -4.82
N ILE A 4 -10.20 -14.40 -4.14
CA ILE A 4 -11.61 -14.71 -3.93
C ILE A 4 -12.28 -13.61 -3.10
N TYR A 5 -11.60 -13.11 -2.07
CA TYR A 5 -12.13 -12.01 -1.25
C TYR A 5 -12.32 -10.74 -2.09
N ALA A 6 -11.31 -10.34 -2.86
CA ALA A 6 -11.39 -9.17 -3.75
C ALA A 6 -12.53 -9.30 -4.76
N ARG A 7 -12.73 -10.49 -5.33
CA ARG A 7 -13.81 -10.73 -6.28
C ARG A 7 -15.20 -10.78 -5.67
N ARG A 8 -15.36 -11.49 -4.55
CA ARG A 8 -16.67 -11.76 -3.95
C ARG A 8 -17.14 -10.65 -3.00
N ALA A 9 -16.23 -10.13 -2.18
CA ALA A 9 -16.56 -9.14 -1.17
C ALA A 9 -16.39 -7.71 -1.67
N LEU A 10 -15.37 -7.46 -2.52
CA LEU A 10 -15.08 -6.12 -3.05
C LEU A 10 -15.61 -5.89 -4.47
N GLY A 11 -16.17 -6.92 -5.12
CA GLY A 11 -16.77 -6.81 -6.45
C GLY A 11 -15.77 -6.62 -7.59
N LEU A 12 -14.49 -6.93 -7.38
CA LEU A 12 -13.45 -6.82 -8.41
C LEU A 12 -13.47 -8.09 -9.28
N GLU A 13 -14.06 -8.04 -10.47
CA GLU A 13 -14.25 -9.25 -11.31
C GLU A 13 -12.94 -9.97 -11.65
N LYS A 14 -11.87 -9.23 -11.93
CA LYS A 14 -10.55 -9.75 -12.30
C LYS A 14 -9.43 -9.01 -11.54
N PRO A 15 -9.34 -9.20 -10.21
CA PRO A 15 -8.44 -8.43 -9.37
C PRO A 15 -6.99 -8.72 -9.75
N ARG A 16 -6.13 -7.71 -9.86
CA ARG A 16 -4.70 -7.87 -10.14
C ARG A 16 -4.00 -8.36 -8.90
N ILE A 17 -3.38 -9.53 -8.99
CA ILE A 17 -2.63 -10.14 -7.89
C ILE A 17 -1.15 -9.96 -8.16
N ALA A 18 -0.42 -9.41 -7.20
CA ALA A 18 1.01 -9.19 -7.31
C ALA A 18 1.77 -9.76 -6.11
N LEU A 19 3.06 -10.04 -6.31
CA LEU A 19 3.96 -10.52 -5.27
C LEU A 19 4.89 -9.38 -4.83
N LEU A 20 4.93 -9.09 -3.52
CA LEU A 20 5.83 -8.07 -2.98
C LEU A 20 7.29 -8.53 -3.13
N SER A 21 8.08 -7.72 -3.82
CA SER A 21 9.50 -7.98 -4.06
C SER A 21 10.32 -6.69 -3.91
N ASN A 22 11.64 -6.83 -4.01
CA ASN A 22 12.61 -5.74 -4.04
C ASN A 22 13.00 -5.31 -5.47
N GLY A 23 12.19 -5.69 -6.45
CA GLY A 23 12.33 -5.32 -7.86
C GLY A 23 11.20 -5.93 -8.70
N GLU A 24 10.84 -5.23 -9.79
CA GLU A 24 9.74 -5.61 -10.70
C GLU A 24 10.12 -6.74 -11.68
N GLU A 25 11.43 -6.94 -11.93
CA GLU A 25 11.93 -7.92 -12.90
C GLU A 25 11.69 -9.38 -12.47
N GLU A 26 11.42 -10.24 -13.45
CA GLU A 26 11.37 -11.70 -13.24
C GLU A 26 12.74 -12.20 -12.74
N GLY A 27 12.75 -12.87 -11.59
CA GLY A 27 13.97 -13.37 -10.93
C GLY A 27 14.54 -12.48 -9.82
N LYS A 28 13.98 -11.28 -9.60
CA LYS A 28 14.28 -10.49 -8.39
C LYS A 28 13.56 -11.07 -7.17
N GLY A 29 14.20 -10.91 -6.01
CA GLY A 29 13.79 -11.54 -4.76
C GLY A 29 14.66 -12.73 -4.35
N ASN A 30 14.48 -13.16 -3.11
CA ASN A 30 15.11 -14.37 -2.58
C ASN A 30 14.46 -15.63 -3.18
N GLN A 31 14.96 -16.81 -2.82
CA GLN A 31 14.43 -18.07 -3.32
C GLN A 31 12.91 -18.21 -3.08
N THR A 32 12.44 -17.83 -1.89
CA THR A 32 11.02 -17.86 -1.52
C THR A 32 10.15 -17.04 -2.47
N ILE A 33 10.58 -15.85 -2.86
CA ILE A 33 9.84 -15.01 -3.81
C ILE A 33 9.82 -15.64 -5.20
N ARG A 34 10.93 -16.21 -5.67
CA ARG A 34 10.99 -16.87 -6.98
C ARG A 34 10.09 -18.09 -7.05
N ASP A 35 10.17 -18.96 -6.04
CA ASP A 35 9.33 -20.16 -5.94
C ASP A 35 7.84 -19.77 -5.90
N ALA A 36 7.50 -18.76 -5.10
CA ALA A 36 6.13 -18.25 -5.02
C ALA A 36 5.65 -17.65 -6.34
N ALA A 37 6.50 -16.93 -7.08
CA ALA A 37 6.14 -16.39 -8.39
C ALA A 37 5.82 -17.50 -9.40
N GLU A 38 6.65 -18.55 -9.48
CA GLU A 38 6.38 -19.72 -10.33
C GLU A 38 5.05 -20.41 -9.96
N MET A 39 4.80 -20.59 -8.66
CA MET A 39 3.54 -21.17 -8.18
C MET A 39 2.33 -20.30 -8.52
N LEU A 40 2.43 -18.97 -8.38
CA LEU A 40 1.35 -18.04 -8.69
C LEU A 40 1.07 -17.94 -10.18
N GLN A 41 2.11 -18.00 -11.03
CA GLN A 41 1.98 -18.04 -12.49
C GLN A 41 1.23 -19.29 -12.98
N ALA A 42 1.36 -20.41 -12.29
CA ALA A 42 0.69 -21.67 -12.64
C ALA A 42 -0.81 -21.70 -12.27
N LEU A 43 -1.30 -20.72 -11.51
CA LEU A 43 -2.72 -20.64 -11.12
C LEU A 43 -3.54 -19.88 -12.15
N ASP A 44 -4.83 -20.26 -12.28
CA ASP A 44 -5.81 -19.52 -13.10
C ASP A 44 -6.30 -18.27 -12.35
N ILE A 45 -5.40 -17.31 -12.15
CA ILE A 45 -5.65 -16.02 -11.52
C ILE A 45 -4.98 -14.90 -12.32
N ASN A 46 -5.41 -13.65 -12.13
CA ASN A 46 -4.81 -12.49 -12.80
C ASN A 46 -3.51 -12.04 -12.11
N PHE A 47 -2.49 -12.91 -12.15
CA PHE A 47 -1.17 -12.60 -11.60
C PHE A 47 -0.41 -11.62 -12.51
N VAL A 48 -0.04 -10.46 -11.98
CA VAL A 48 0.61 -9.37 -12.73
C VAL A 48 2.11 -9.28 -12.47
N GLY A 49 2.69 -10.24 -11.74
CA GLY A 49 4.12 -10.30 -11.45
C GLY A 49 4.51 -9.65 -10.11
N ASN A 50 5.77 -9.22 -10.05
CA ASN A 50 6.36 -8.62 -8.87
C ASN A 50 6.03 -7.12 -8.77
N VAL A 51 5.87 -6.61 -7.55
CA VAL A 51 5.68 -5.18 -7.27
C VAL A 51 6.61 -4.71 -6.17
N GLU A 52 7.08 -3.47 -6.29
CA GLU A 52 7.80 -2.79 -5.22
C GLU A 52 6.85 -2.03 -4.29
N PRO A 53 7.28 -1.68 -3.07
CA PRO A 53 6.49 -0.85 -2.14
C PRO A 53 5.84 0.39 -2.75
N LYS A 54 6.55 1.08 -3.66
CA LYS A 54 6.04 2.30 -4.35
C LYS A 54 4.84 1.99 -5.26
N ASP A 55 4.78 0.81 -5.87
CA ASP A 55 3.76 0.45 -6.86
C ASP A 55 2.44 0.09 -6.17
N ILE A 56 2.55 -0.46 -4.96
CA ILE A 56 1.41 -0.68 -4.07
C ILE A 56 0.70 0.64 -3.78
N MET A 57 1.48 1.72 -3.54
CA MET A 57 0.96 3.05 -3.25
C MET A 57 0.22 3.70 -4.41
N TRP A 58 0.57 3.33 -5.64
CA TRP A 58 -0.07 3.85 -6.85
C TRP A 58 -1.23 2.99 -7.34
N GLY A 59 -1.57 1.92 -6.61
CA GLY A 59 -2.69 1.04 -6.96
C GLY A 59 -2.39 0.18 -8.18
N ASN A 60 -1.13 -0.24 -8.37
CA ASN A 60 -0.75 -1.13 -9.47
C ASN A 60 -1.20 -2.59 -9.26
N ALA A 61 -1.61 -2.94 -8.03
CA ALA A 61 -2.18 -4.23 -7.68
C ALA A 61 -3.40 -4.07 -6.77
N ASP A 62 -4.33 -5.02 -6.86
CA ASP A 62 -5.54 -5.06 -6.03
C ASP A 62 -5.36 -6.02 -4.83
N VAL A 63 -4.55 -7.06 -5.02
CA VAL A 63 -4.15 -8.01 -3.97
C VAL A 63 -2.63 -8.14 -4.00
N VAL A 64 -1.97 -7.87 -2.88
CA VAL A 64 -0.52 -8.06 -2.74
C VAL A 64 -0.26 -9.25 -1.83
N VAL A 65 0.51 -10.21 -2.34
CA VAL A 65 0.99 -11.38 -1.60
C VAL A 65 2.37 -11.08 -1.06
N ALA A 66 2.62 -11.43 0.20
CA ALA A 66 3.93 -11.31 0.83
C ALA A 66 4.11 -12.42 1.87
N ASP A 67 5.36 -12.72 2.21
CA ASP A 67 5.66 -13.44 3.45
C ASP A 67 5.11 -12.67 4.66
N GLY A 68 4.64 -13.39 5.69
CA GLY A 68 3.98 -12.79 6.84
C GLY A 68 4.88 -11.85 7.65
N PHE A 69 6.18 -12.13 7.73
CA PHE A 69 7.12 -11.25 8.42
C PHE A 69 7.38 -9.98 7.62
N ILE A 70 7.67 -10.11 6.32
CA ILE A 70 7.90 -8.96 5.42
C ILE A 70 6.63 -8.10 5.32
N GLY A 71 5.46 -8.73 5.13
CA GLY A 71 4.17 -8.05 5.02
C GLY A 71 3.81 -7.27 6.28
N ASN A 72 4.07 -7.83 7.47
CA ASN A 72 3.82 -7.14 8.73
C ASN A 72 4.78 -5.95 8.94
N ILE A 73 6.06 -6.08 8.60
CA ILE A 73 7.01 -4.97 8.62
C ILE A 73 6.57 -3.88 7.66
N PHE A 74 6.21 -4.23 6.42
CA PHE A 74 5.74 -3.29 5.42
C PHE A 74 4.50 -2.53 5.89
N ALA A 75 3.46 -3.22 6.34
CA ALA A 75 2.22 -2.60 6.82
C ALA A 75 2.46 -1.64 7.99
N LYS A 76 3.22 -2.06 9.00
CA LYS A 76 3.55 -1.22 10.17
C LYS A 76 4.43 -0.03 9.81
N THR A 77 5.38 -0.22 8.90
CA THR A 77 6.23 0.88 8.41
C THR A 77 5.37 1.90 7.66
N PHE A 78 4.43 1.43 6.85
CA PHE A 78 3.51 2.29 6.12
C PHE A 78 2.61 3.10 7.06
N GLU A 79 2.00 2.47 8.06
CA GLU A 79 1.20 3.13 9.10
C GLU A 79 2.01 4.16 9.91
N ALA A 80 3.21 3.77 10.36
CA ALA A 80 4.12 4.65 11.09
C ALA A 80 4.57 5.85 10.26
N SER A 81 4.86 5.65 8.97
CA SER A 81 5.26 6.71 8.04
C SER A 81 4.13 7.73 7.83
N GLY A 82 2.89 7.27 7.66
CA GLY A 82 1.72 8.14 7.56
C GLY A 82 1.53 9.01 8.81
N THR A 83 1.67 8.39 9.99
CA THR A 83 1.58 9.10 11.28
C THR A 83 2.72 10.12 11.44
N TYR A 84 3.95 9.75 11.09
CA TYR A 84 5.12 10.62 11.16
C TYR A 84 4.96 11.87 10.28
N ILE A 85 4.56 11.70 9.01
CA ILE A 85 4.32 12.81 8.08
C ILE A 85 3.17 13.70 8.59
N SER A 86 2.09 13.11 9.09
CA SER A 86 0.96 13.88 9.65
C SER A 86 1.38 14.76 10.84
N ASN A 87 2.25 14.24 11.71
CA ASN A 87 2.78 14.99 12.85
C ASN A 87 3.67 16.15 12.40
N ILE A 88 4.61 15.92 11.46
CA ILE A 88 5.45 17.00 10.90
C ILE A 88 4.58 18.14 10.34
N ILE A 89 3.58 17.81 9.53
CA ILE A 89 2.68 18.81 8.95
C ILE A 89 1.93 19.57 10.06
N ARG A 90 1.44 18.86 11.08
CA ARG A 90 0.72 19.47 12.21
C ARG A 90 1.61 20.43 13.00
N ASP A 91 2.87 20.08 13.21
CA ASP A 91 3.82 20.88 13.97
C ASP A 91 4.15 22.18 13.21
N GLU A 92 4.43 22.10 11.90
CA GLU A 92 4.69 23.29 11.08
C GLU A 92 3.45 24.21 10.94
N LEU A 93 2.25 23.63 10.86
CA LEU A 93 1.00 24.40 10.83
C LEU A 93 0.71 25.13 12.15
N ARG A 94 1.29 24.69 13.27
CA ARG A 94 1.13 25.32 14.59
C ARG A 94 2.23 26.32 14.92
N ARG A 95 3.21 26.50 14.03
CA ARG A 95 4.42 27.27 14.28
C ARG A 95 4.19 28.77 14.53
N ASN A 96 3.20 29.38 13.89
CA ASN A 96 2.86 30.80 14.10
C ASN A 96 1.40 31.11 13.73
N VAL A 97 0.97 32.36 14.00
CA VAL A 97 -0.42 32.80 13.75
C VAL A 97 -0.81 32.68 12.28
N LEU A 98 0.09 32.98 11.34
CA LEU A 98 -0.20 32.90 9.92
C LEU A 98 -0.42 31.45 9.46
N THR A 99 0.46 30.53 9.86
CA THR A 99 0.32 29.11 9.52
C THR A 99 -0.90 28.49 10.19
N MET A 100 -1.27 28.95 11.39
CA MET A 100 -2.47 28.52 12.10
C MET A 100 -3.76 28.96 11.39
N LEU A 101 -3.80 30.18 10.86
CA LEU A 101 -4.92 30.63 10.01
C LEU A 101 -5.00 29.79 8.72
N GLY A 102 -3.88 29.51 8.08
CA GLY A 102 -3.82 28.60 6.93
C GLY A 102 -4.32 27.20 7.25
N ALA A 103 -4.02 26.68 8.45
CA ALA A 103 -4.50 25.39 8.94
C ALA A 103 -6.03 25.37 9.12
N LEU A 104 -6.61 26.45 9.66
CA LEU A 104 -8.06 26.58 9.83
C LEU A 104 -8.78 26.59 8.48
N LEU A 105 -8.28 27.37 7.51
CA LEU A 105 -8.83 27.39 6.15
C LEU A 105 -8.73 26.02 5.46
N SER A 106 -7.64 25.30 5.70
CA SER A 106 -7.36 23.98 5.10
C SER A 106 -7.98 22.81 5.88
N GLN A 107 -8.64 23.06 7.02
CA GLN A 107 -9.08 22.01 7.94
C GLN A 107 -10.04 21.01 7.26
N SER A 108 -10.88 21.47 6.33
CA SER A 108 -11.77 20.60 5.56
C SER A 108 -11.00 19.63 4.65
N ALA A 109 -9.89 20.08 4.04
CA ALA A 109 -9.01 19.25 3.22
C ALA A 109 -8.28 18.22 4.09
N PHE A 110 -7.74 18.62 5.25
CA PHE A 110 -7.09 17.69 6.17
C PHE A 110 -8.04 16.61 6.70
N LYS A 111 -9.30 16.94 6.98
CA LYS A 111 -10.32 15.94 7.33
C LYS A 111 -10.55 14.93 6.20
N ARG A 112 -10.58 15.37 4.94
CA ARG A 112 -10.72 14.48 3.78
C ARG A 112 -9.50 13.59 3.57
N VAL A 113 -8.29 14.14 3.75
CA VAL A 113 -7.04 13.36 3.67
C VAL A 113 -7.00 12.30 4.75
N ARG A 114 -7.29 12.66 6.01
CA ARG A 114 -7.32 11.70 7.11
C ARG A 114 -8.28 10.55 6.85
N LYS A 115 -9.48 10.82 6.34
CA LYS A 115 -10.46 9.78 5.97
C LYS A 115 -9.97 8.84 4.86
N ARG A 116 -9.01 9.25 4.03
CA ARG A 116 -8.41 8.39 2.99
C ARG A 116 -7.23 7.55 3.51
N VAL A 117 -6.64 7.94 4.63
CA VAL A 117 -5.46 7.28 5.21
C VAL A 117 -5.84 6.35 6.37
N ASP A 118 -6.76 6.79 7.25
CA ASP A 118 -7.38 5.94 8.27
C ASP A 118 -8.33 4.96 7.55
N THR A 119 -7.83 3.75 7.26
CA THR A 119 -8.61 2.61 6.72
C THR A 119 -8.78 1.55 7.79
#